data_AF-A0A931LVY4-F1
#
_entry.id   AF-A0A931LVY4-F1
#
_cell.length_a   1.000
_cell.length_b   1.000
_cell.length_c   1.000
_cell.angle_alpha   90.00
_cell.angle_beta   90.00
_cell.angle_gamma   90.00
#
_symmetry.space_group_name_H-M   'P 1'
#
loop_
_entity.id
_entity.type
_entity.pdbx_description
1 polymer ?
#
loop_
_entity_poly.entity_id
_entity_poly.type
_entity_poly.pdbx_seq_one_letter_code
_entity_poly.pdbx_strand_id
1 'polypeptide(L)'
;MKEGVAIPPEELFSRDEVLGGLPAKRANTLLFLIESRTAHLVAQSRQAMELFLTETAEKERDLAFIEAFSLGREPPIKPTIHDLERFVPHWASLIPEVPRLRAALAHALSKKYDFAQQAVPNIRRALGLDDERTQQAYRRLYGEPLETIYATRSTLLDGWRWSWTALSHWLESLSPFWTAFALTFTETVGMGILALPIAIASLGPLAGVVLLVVLGVVNLLTAAGVAEACARSGTVRYGNAFFGRLVADFLGNIGSVIVSWGLITLCFLSLMGFYIGFSRTLADATHIPPEAWTALLFVVGIFMLSRKSLSSTIASALLVGAINITLILTQVATKEVGRKQVPPGSR
;
A
#
# COMPACT_ATOMS: atom_id res chain seq x y z
N MET A 1 -25.86 60.87 55.72
CA MET A 1 -25.07 61.17 54.50
C MET A 1 -23.93 60.16 54.40
N LYS A 2 -23.64 59.70 53.17
CA LYS A 2 -22.75 58.59 52.73
C LYS A 2 -23.42 57.21 52.74
N GLU A 3 -24.20 56.90 51.70
CA GLU A 3 -23.78 56.34 50.39
C GLU A 3 -23.35 54.88 50.49
N GLY A 4 -24.21 54.01 49.94
CA GLY A 4 -23.98 52.59 49.80
C GLY A 4 -22.88 52.32 48.80
N VAL A 5 -21.88 51.54 49.24
CA VAL A 5 -20.94 50.90 48.34
C VAL A 5 -21.54 49.55 47.96
N ALA A 6 -22.23 49.53 46.81
CA ALA A 6 -22.52 48.29 46.12
C ALA A 6 -21.20 47.70 45.64
N ILE A 7 -20.78 46.61 46.26
CA ILE A 7 -19.67 45.77 45.81
C ILE A 7 -20.14 45.16 44.48
N PRO A 8 -19.47 45.38 43.33
CA PRO A 8 -19.85 44.73 42.09
C PRO A 8 -19.66 43.23 42.26
N PRO A 9 -20.63 42.39 41.84
CA PRO A 9 -20.41 40.95 41.86
C PRO A 9 -19.22 40.66 40.96
N GLU A 10 -18.25 39.96 41.53
CA GLU A 10 -17.14 39.34 40.81
C GLU A 10 -17.65 38.78 39.49
N GLU A 11 -16.94 39.12 38.40
CA GLU A 11 -17.18 38.60 37.05
C GLU A 11 -17.16 37.07 37.08
N LEU A 12 -18.33 36.48 37.36
CA LEU A 12 -18.61 35.08 37.15
C LEU A 12 -18.45 34.83 35.65
N PHE A 13 -17.37 34.14 35.29
CA PHE A 13 -17.07 33.69 33.94
C PHE A 13 -18.35 33.37 33.15
N SER A 14 -18.53 34.05 32.03
CA SER A 14 -19.67 33.81 31.15
C SER A 14 -19.69 32.34 30.73
N ARG A 15 -20.89 31.76 30.64
CA ARG A 15 -21.09 30.37 30.18
C ARG A 15 -20.42 30.13 28.83
N ASP A 16 -20.30 31.14 27.98
CA ASP A 16 -19.60 31.07 26.69
C ASP A 16 -18.07 31.06 26.82
N GLU A 17 -17.50 31.61 27.89
CA GLU A 17 -16.06 31.66 28.16
C GLU A 17 -15.56 30.32 28.75
N VAL A 18 -16.36 29.69 29.61
CA VAL A 18 -16.15 28.30 30.09
C VAL A 18 -16.36 27.28 28.96
N LEU A 19 -17.27 27.57 28.02
CA LEU A 19 -17.50 26.78 26.81
C LEU A 19 -16.50 27.08 25.68
N GLY A 20 -15.58 28.05 25.81
CA GLY A 20 -14.56 28.34 24.79
C GLY A 20 -13.50 27.23 24.68
N GLY A 21 -13.14 26.60 25.79
CA GLY A 21 -12.14 25.51 25.83
C GLY A 21 -12.71 24.11 25.55
N LEU A 22 -14.03 23.93 25.62
CA LEU A 22 -14.69 22.64 25.43
C LEU A 22 -14.74 22.15 23.97
N PRO A 23 -14.96 22.99 22.94
CA PRO A 23 -14.95 22.61 21.54
C PRO A 23 -13.59 22.11 21.08
N ALA A 24 -12.49 22.78 21.46
CA ALA A 24 -11.14 22.38 21.10
C ALA A 24 -10.75 21.05 21.78
N LYS A 25 -11.05 20.90 23.07
CA LYS A 25 -10.79 19.65 23.80
C LYS A 25 -11.62 18.48 23.23
N ARG A 26 -12.91 18.70 22.95
CA ARG A 26 -13.79 17.71 22.30
C ARG A 26 -13.35 17.38 20.89
N ALA A 27 -12.89 18.38 20.12
CA ALA A 27 -12.34 18.18 18.78
C ALA A 27 -11.06 17.34 18.83
N ASN A 28 -10.16 17.58 19.78
CA ASN A 28 -8.95 16.76 19.97
C ASN A 28 -9.28 15.32 20.42
N THR A 29 -10.27 15.14 21.29
CA THR A 29 -10.75 13.80 21.66
C THR A 29 -11.37 13.07 20.46
N LEU A 30 -12.18 13.76 19.66
CA LEU A 30 -12.75 13.19 18.43
C LEU A 30 -11.66 12.87 17.41
N LEU A 31 -10.67 13.75 17.24
CA LEU A 31 -9.53 13.51 16.38
C LEU A 31 -8.77 12.26 16.81
N PHE A 32 -8.48 12.11 18.11
CA PHE A 32 -7.86 10.90 18.65
C PHE A 32 -8.67 9.64 18.39
N LEU A 33 -10.00 9.69 18.53
CA LEU A 33 -10.88 8.55 18.23
C LEU A 33 -10.92 8.21 16.74
N ILE A 34 -10.97 9.21 15.87
CA ILE A 34 -10.92 9.04 14.42
C ILE A 34 -9.57 8.44 14.01
N GLU A 35 -8.47 8.94 14.55
CA GLU A 35 -7.11 8.44 14.31
C GLU A 35 -6.96 7.00 14.80
N SER A 36 -7.42 6.70 16.01
CA SER A 36 -7.36 5.35 16.58
C SER A 36 -8.18 4.37 15.73
N ARG A 37 -9.41 4.74 15.35
CA ARG A 37 -10.27 3.89 14.50
C ARG A 37 -9.68 3.69 13.11
N THR A 38 -9.13 4.75 12.52
CA THR A 38 -8.45 4.68 11.22
C THR A 38 -7.21 3.80 11.30
N ALA A 39 -6.40 3.96 12.34
CA ALA A 39 -5.22 3.13 12.56
C ALA A 39 -5.58 1.64 12.72
N HIS A 40 -6.69 1.35 13.42
CA HIS A 40 -7.21 -0.02 13.56
C HIS A 40 -7.65 -0.59 12.20
N LEU A 41 -8.41 0.18 11.42
CA LEU A 41 -8.87 -0.25 10.09
C LEU A 41 -7.72 -0.44 9.10
N VAL A 42 -6.69 0.41 9.16
CA VAL A 42 -5.45 0.27 8.38
C VAL A 42 -4.69 -0.99 8.81
N ALA A 43 -4.60 -1.26 10.12
CA ALA A 43 -3.99 -2.49 10.61
C ALA A 43 -4.75 -3.73 10.11
N GLN A 44 -6.08 -3.70 10.19
CA GLN A 44 -6.96 -4.80 9.74
C GLN A 44 -6.91 -5.02 8.22
N SER A 45 -6.87 -3.95 7.42
CA SER A 45 -6.72 -4.07 5.97
C SER A 45 -5.35 -4.61 5.57
N ARG A 46 -4.30 -4.26 6.33
CA ARG A 46 -2.96 -4.84 6.15
C ARG A 46 -2.91 -6.30 6.55
N GLN A 47 -3.58 -6.70 7.63
CA GLN A 47 -3.72 -8.10 8.04
C GLN A 47 -4.38 -8.97 6.96
N ALA A 48 -5.44 -8.47 6.30
CA ALA A 48 -6.09 -9.19 5.21
C ALA A 48 -5.18 -9.40 3.97
N MET A 49 -4.12 -8.60 3.83
CA MET A 49 -3.12 -8.72 2.76
C MET A 49 -1.89 -9.54 3.19
N GLU A 50 -1.59 -9.60 4.48
CA GLU A 50 -0.47 -10.36 5.07
C GLU A 50 -0.88 -11.81 5.32
N LEU A 51 -0.98 -12.61 4.25
CA LEU A 51 -1.35 -14.04 4.24
C LEU A 51 -0.42 -14.99 5.05
N PHE A 52 0.54 -14.46 5.82
CA PHE A 52 1.62 -15.21 6.47
C PHE A 52 1.99 -14.75 7.89
N LEU A 53 1.14 -14.01 8.61
CA LEU A 53 1.40 -13.72 10.03
C LEU A 53 1.10 -14.96 10.89
N THR A 54 2.04 -15.31 11.78
CA THR A 54 1.80 -16.28 12.85
C THR A 54 0.80 -15.71 13.84
N GLU A 55 -0.16 -16.53 14.33
CA GLU A 55 -1.19 -16.16 15.33
C GLU A 55 -0.64 -15.41 16.56
N THR A 56 0.59 -15.71 16.97
CA THR A 56 1.30 -15.00 18.05
C THR A 56 1.59 -13.55 17.73
N ALA A 57 1.97 -13.23 16.49
CA ALA A 57 2.25 -11.86 16.05
C ALA A 57 0.97 -11.04 15.86
N GLU A 58 -0.16 -11.69 15.53
CA GLU A 58 -1.49 -11.06 15.49
C GLU A 58 -1.96 -10.69 16.90
N LYS A 59 -1.96 -11.64 17.82
CA LYS A 59 -2.35 -11.41 19.22
C LYS A 59 -1.49 -10.35 19.90
N GLU A 60 -0.17 -10.37 19.67
CA GLU A 60 0.75 -9.40 20.26
C GLU A 60 0.53 -7.99 19.71
N ARG A 61 0.15 -7.84 18.43
CA ARG A 61 -0.21 -6.54 17.83
C ARG A 61 -1.57 -6.03 18.28
N ASP A 62 -2.57 -6.90 18.38
CA ASP A 62 -3.90 -6.53 18.89
C ASP A 62 -3.82 -6.12 20.37
N LEU A 63 -3.03 -6.85 21.17
CA LEU A 63 -2.73 -6.47 22.55
C LEU A 63 -2.01 -5.13 22.64
N ALA A 64 -0.99 -4.88 21.81
CA ALA A 64 -0.30 -3.60 21.76
C ALA A 64 -1.24 -2.43 21.37
N PHE A 65 -2.22 -2.69 20.49
CA PHE A 65 -3.22 -1.71 20.11
C PHE A 65 -4.20 -1.41 21.25
N ILE A 66 -4.71 -2.45 21.93
CA ILE A 66 -5.60 -2.31 23.10
C ILE A 66 -4.86 -1.62 24.25
N GLU A 67 -3.59 -1.98 24.48
CA GLU A 67 -2.73 -1.35 25.48
C GLU A 67 -2.53 0.13 25.18
N ALA A 68 -2.14 0.49 23.95
CA ALA A 68 -1.98 1.88 23.53
C ALA A 68 -3.28 2.68 23.69
N PHE A 69 -4.43 2.11 23.31
CA PHE A 69 -5.74 2.74 23.47
C PHE A 69 -6.10 2.93 24.96
N SER A 70 -5.88 1.91 25.80
CA SER A 70 -6.19 1.97 27.24
C SER A 70 -5.33 2.99 28.00
N LEU A 71 -4.11 3.21 27.54
CA LEU A 71 -3.17 4.17 28.12
C LEU A 71 -3.31 5.58 27.52
N GLY A 72 -4.24 5.80 26.58
CA GLY A 72 -4.38 7.08 25.87
C GLY A 72 -3.12 7.47 25.09
N ARG A 73 -2.28 6.50 24.73
CA ARG A 73 -1.06 6.70 23.94
C ARG A 73 -1.39 6.75 22.46
N GLU A 74 -0.50 7.37 21.68
CA GLU A 74 -0.65 7.40 20.23
C GLU A 74 -0.73 5.97 19.66
N PRO A 75 -1.54 5.74 18.62
CA PRO A 75 -1.65 4.42 18.02
C PRO A 75 -0.28 3.98 17.46
N PRO A 76 0.06 2.67 17.55
CA PRO A 76 1.35 2.16 17.09
C PRO A 76 1.56 2.36 15.58
N ILE A 77 0.47 2.46 14.82
CA ILE A 77 0.48 2.94 13.43
C ILE A 77 -0.08 4.37 13.43
N LYS A 78 0.76 5.33 13.02
CA LYS A 78 0.32 6.71 12.82
C LYS A 78 -0.43 6.83 11.49
N PRO A 79 -1.75 7.09 11.49
CA PRO A 79 -2.51 7.22 10.25
C PRO A 79 -2.09 8.50 9.50
N THR A 80 -2.00 8.40 8.19
CA THR A 80 -1.77 9.54 7.30
C THR A 80 -3.09 10.24 6.97
N ILE A 81 -3.02 11.45 6.41
CA ILE A 81 -4.23 12.16 5.93
C ILE A 81 -5.02 11.36 4.89
N HIS A 82 -4.34 10.52 4.12
CA HIS A 82 -4.94 9.62 3.13
C HIS A 82 -5.71 8.48 3.77
N ASP A 83 -5.16 7.91 4.85
CA ASP A 83 -5.85 6.87 5.60
C ASP A 83 -7.14 7.44 6.20
N LEU A 84 -7.06 8.65 6.76
CA LEU A 84 -8.21 9.38 7.26
C LEU A 84 -9.24 9.59 6.15
N GLU A 85 -8.84 10.10 4.99
CA GLU A 85 -9.70 10.35 3.82
C GLU A 85 -10.36 9.07 3.28
N ARG A 86 -9.61 7.96 3.19
CA ARG A 86 -10.12 6.67 2.70
C ARG A 86 -11.17 6.08 3.63
N PHE A 87 -10.92 6.14 4.93
CA PHE A 87 -11.81 5.54 5.92
C PHE A 87 -12.91 6.49 6.40
N VAL A 88 -13.10 7.65 5.74
CA VAL A 88 -14.22 8.59 6.00
C VAL A 88 -15.57 7.87 6.19
N PRO A 89 -16.00 6.93 5.32
CA PRO A 89 -17.30 6.26 5.52
C PRO A 89 -17.44 5.54 6.86
N HIS A 90 -16.32 5.12 7.46
CA HIS A 90 -16.29 4.34 8.70
C HIS A 90 -16.25 5.22 9.96
N TRP A 91 -15.76 6.45 9.88
CA TRP A 91 -15.70 7.37 11.01
C TRP A 91 -16.59 8.61 10.88
N ALA A 92 -17.16 8.90 9.70
CA ALA A 92 -18.03 10.06 9.50
C ALA A 92 -19.23 10.08 10.45
N SER A 93 -19.77 8.90 10.80
CA SER A 93 -20.86 8.75 11.78
C SER A 93 -20.47 9.13 13.20
N LEU A 94 -19.18 9.22 13.52
CA LEU A 94 -18.69 9.67 14.82
C LEU A 94 -18.73 11.20 14.97
N ILE A 95 -18.89 11.94 13.88
CA ILE A 95 -18.89 13.40 13.90
C ILE A 95 -20.30 13.92 14.20
N PRO A 96 -20.49 14.64 15.32
CA PRO A 96 -21.77 15.26 15.61
C PRO A 96 -22.13 16.34 14.57
N GLU A 97 -23.43 16.53 14.31
CA GLU A 97 -23.94 17.58 13.41
C GLU A 97 -23.90 18.99 14.02
N VAL A 98 -22.86 19.29 14.81
CA VAL A 98 -22.68 20.59 15.48
C VAL A 98 -21.66 21.41 14.69
N PRO A 99 -22.06 22.52 14.03
CA PRO A 99 -21.17 23.29 13.15
C PRO A 99 -19.90 23.82 13.85
N ARG A 100 -20.01 24.22 15.12
CA ARG A 100 -18.86 24.69 15.93
C ARG A 100 -17.81 23.60 16.15
N LEU A 101 -18.25 22.35 16.33
CA LEU A 101 -17.37 21.22 16.58
C LEU A 101 -16.72 20.71 15.29
N ARG A 102 -17.45 20.74 14.17
CA ARG A 102 -16.91 20.46 12.83
C ARG A 102 -15.83 21.47 12.44
N ALA A 103 -16.07 22.76 12.70
CA ALA A 103 -15.07 23.82 12.50
C ALA A 103 -13.83 23.64 13.39
N ALA A 104 -14.00 23.29 14.67
CA ALA A 104 -12.89 23.02 15.57
C ALA A 104 -12.09 21.76 15.17
N LEU A 105 -12.76 20.71 14.68
CA LEU A 105 -12.12 19.50 14.18
C LEU A 105 -11.34 19.75 12.89
N ALA A 106 -11.87 20.57 11.98
CA ALA A 106 -11.17 20.99 10.76
C ALA A 106 -9.88 21.76 11.09
N HIS A 107 -9.91 22.67 12.07
CA HIS A 107 -8.73 23.41 12.53
C HIS A 107 -7.69 22.50 13.20
N ALA A 108 -8.13 21.54 14.02
CA ALA A 108 -7.23 20.59 14.67
C ALA A 108 -6.54 19.67 13.66
N LEU A 109 -7.29 19.22 12.64
CA LEU A 109 -6.76 18.44 11.54
C LEU A 109 -5.74 19.23 10.71
N SER A 110 -6.02 20.49 10.36
CA SER A 110 -5.10 21.30 9.55
C SER A 110 -3.82 21.69 10.26
N LYS A 111 -3.82 21.72 11.60
CA LYS A 111 -2.59 21.89 12.39
C LYS A 111 -1.72 20.64 12.46
N LYS A 112 -2.33 19.46 12.36
CA LYS A 112 -1.63 18.17 12.53
C LYS A 112 -1.22 17.53 11.20
N TYR A 113 -1.94 17.85 10.12
CA TYR A 113 -1.75 17.27 8.79
C TYR A 113 -1.78 18.38 7.72
N ASP A 114 -1.00 18.21 6.65
CA ASP A 114 -1.03 19.14 5.52
C ASP A 114 -2.27 18.93 4.64
N PHE A 115 -3.10 19.97 4.52
CA PHE A 115 -4.37 19.95 3.80
C PHE A 115 -4.22 20.50 2.37
N ALA A 116 -4.17 19.64 1.36
CA ALA A 116 -4.38 20.07 -0.02
C ALA A 116 -5.86 19.93 -0.38
N GLN A 117 -6.51 21.01 -0.83
CA GLN A 117 -7.95 21.03 -1.14
C GLN A 117 -8.38 19.93 -2.13
N GLN A 118 -7.49 19.53 -3.04
CA GLN A 118 -7.73 18.49 -4.04
C GLN A 118 -7.65 17.07 -3.48
N ALA A 119 -6.98 16.88 -2.34
CA ALA A 119 -6.68 15.56 -1.80
C ALA A 119 -7.68 15.03 -0.76
N VAL A 120 -8.58 15.89 -0.28
CA VAL A 120 -9.48 15.56 0.83
C VAL A 120 -10.98 15.78 0.51
N PRO A 121 -11.49 15.29 -0.64
CA PRO A 121 -12.88 15.54 -1.06
C PRO A 121 -13.93 14.94 -0.11
N ASN A 122 -13.66 13.79 0.51
CA ASN A 122 -14.58 13.09 1.39
C ASN A 122 -14.54 13.65 2.82
N ILE A 123 -13.37 14.01 3.35
CA ILE A 123 -13.25 14.75 4.62
C ILE A 123 -14.00 16.08 4.52
N ARG A 124 -13.86 16.80 3.39
CA ARG A 124 -14.57 18.08 3.16
C ARG A 124 -16.08 17.91 3.23
N ARG A 125 -16.58 16.83 2.60
CA ARG A 125 -18.01 16.47 2.62
C ARG A 125 -18.47 16.04 4.01
N ALA A 126 -17.70 15.22 4.72
CA ALA A 126 -18.05 14.71 6.05
C ALA A 126 -18.07 15.80 7.13
N LEU A 127 -17.12 16.73 7.06
CA LEU A 127 -17.08 17.88 7.97
C LEU A 127 -18.02 19.01 7.56
N GLY A 128 -18.70 18.91 6.40
CA GLY A 128 -19.58 19.97 5.89
C GLY A 128 -18.85 21.29 5.74
N LEU A 129 -17.60 21.27 5.25
CA LEU A 129 -16.78 22.48 5.06
C LEU A 129 -17.33 23.37 3.93
N ASP A 130 -18.15 22.79 3.05
CA ASP A 130 -18.87 23.49 2.00
C ASP A 130 -20.20 24.11 2.49
N ASP A 131 -20.61 23.86 3.75
CA ASP A 131 -21.83 24.43 4.36
C ASP A 131 -21.54 25.81 4.98
N GLU A 132 -22.37 26.80 4.66
CA GLU A 132 -22.27 28.18 5.13
C GLU A 132 -22.29 28.26 6.66
N ARG A 133 -23.04 27.36 7.33
CA ARG A 133 -23.14 27.33 8.80
C ARG A 133 -21.82 26.97 9.47
N THR A 134 -21.06 26.04 8.87
CA THR A 134 -19.75 25.61 9.37
C THR A 134 -18.70 26.69 9.09
N GLN A 135 -18.75 27.34 7.92
CA GLN A 135 -17.85 28.45 7.58
C GLN A 135 -18.04 29.66 8.49
N GLN A 136 -19.30 30.04 8.79
CA GLN A 136 -19.60 31.10 9.74
C GLN A 136 -19.16 30.74 11.17
N ALA A 137 -19.32 29.49 11.58
CA ALA A 137 -18.85 29.03 12.88
C ALA A 137 -17.32 29.08 12.99
N TYR A 138 -16.59 28.69 11.94
CA TYR A 138 -15.13 28.78 11.88
C TYR A 138 -14.64 30.23 11.99
N ARG A 139 -15.23 31.13 11.20
CA ARG A 139 -14.89 32.57 11.21
C ARG A 139 -15.15 33.21 12.57
N ARG A 140 -16.23 32.80 13.27
CA ARG A 140 -16.54 33.26 14.63
C ARG A 140 -15.58 32.71 15.69
N LEU A 141 -15.03 31.51 15.51
CA LEU A 141 -14.16 30.88 16.49
C LEU A 141 -12.69 31.32 16.35
N TYR A 142 -12.21 31.49 15.12
CA TYR A 142 -10.79 31.66 14.82
C TYR A 142 -10.45 32.98 14.10
N GLY A 143 -11.45 33.79 13.73
CA GLY A 143 -11.23 35.10 13.09
C GLY A 143 -10.76 35.06 11.64
N GLU A 144 -10.48 33.88 11.09
CA GLU A 144 -9.94 33.68 9.74
C GLU A 144 -10.97 33.03 8.79
N PRO A 145 -10.86 33.24 7.46
CA PRO A 145 -11.67 32.49 6.49
C PRO A 145 -11.22 31.03 6.44
N LEU A 146 -12.16 30.11 6.26
CA LEU A 146 -11.90 28.66 6.26
C LEU A 146 -10.88 28.24 5.19
N GLU A 147 -10.68 29.03 4.13
CA GLU A 147 -9.71 28.77 3.05
C GLU A 147 -8.25 28.73 3.53
N THR A 148 -7.94 29.38 4.67
CA THR A 148 -6.59 29.39 5.27
C THR A 148 -6.15 28.03 5.81
N ILE A 149 -7.08 27.07 5.98
CA ILE A 149 -6.73 25.72 6.42
C ILE A 149 -5.98 24.92 5.35
N TYR A 150 -6.03 25.35 4.08
CA TYR A 150 -5.40 24.64 2.98
C TYR A 150 -3.97 25.13 2.74
N ALA A 151 -3.02 24.19 2.67
CA ALA A 151 -1.62 24.47 2.40
C ALA A 151 -1.42 25.00 0.97
N THR A 152 -0.61 26.05 0.83
CA THR A 152 -0.31 26.69 -0.45
C THR A 152 0.81 25.93 -1.18
N ARG A 153 0.40 25.03 -2.09
CA ARG A 153 1.24 24.22 -3.03
C ARG A 153 2.22 23.20 -2.42
N SER A 154 2.08 21.97 -2.88
CA SER A 154 2.93 20.81 -2.60
C SER A 154 4.33 20.95 -3.18
N THR A 155 5.33 20.62 -2.38
CA THR A 155 6.73 20.49 -2.78
C THR A 155 6.92 19.23 -3.65
N LEU A 156 7.80 19.28 -4.66
CA LEU A 156 8.05 18.15 -5.59
C LEU A 156 8.46 16.83 -4.90
N LEU A 157 9.06 16.92 -3.71
CA LEU A 157 9.41 15.75 -2.88
C LEU A 157 8.19 15.10 -2.22
N ASP A 158 7.11 15.86 -1.99
CA ASP A 158 5.82 15.28 -1.61
C ASP A 158 5.26 14.50 -2.79
N GLY A 159 5.35 15.01 -4.02
CA GLY A 159 4.93 14.28 -5.23
C GLY A 159 5.44 12.84 -5.30
N TRP A 160 6.71 12.59 -4.95
CA TRP A 160 7.28 11.24 -4.92
C TRP A 160 6.68 10.34 -3.82
N ARG A 161 6.52 10.88 -2.60
CA ARG A 161 5.82 10.18 -1.51
C ARG A 161 4.36 9.91 -1.86
N TRP A 162 3.71 10.83 -2.56
CA TRP A 162 2.34 10.70 -3.04
C TRP A 162 2.20 9.66 -4.13
N SER A 163 3.10 9.61 -5.12
CA SER A 163 3.12 8.55 -6.13
C SER A 163 3.36 7.17 -5.51
N TRP A 164 4.24 7.09 -4.51
CA TRP A 164 4.49 5.85 -3.77
C TRP A 164 3.25 5.38 -2.98
N THR A 165 2.57 6.31 -2.31
CA THR A 165 1.36 6.01 -1.54
C THR A 165 0.16 5.70 -2.46
N ALA A 166 0.07 6.37 -3.61
CA ALA A 166 -0.93 6.09 -4.65
C ALA A 166 -0.72 4.71 -5.29
N LEU A 167 0.53 4.27 -5.46
CA LEU A 167 0.84 2.93 -5.96
C LEU A 167 0.49 1.84 -4.92
N SER A 168 0.81 2.06 -3.64
CA SER A 168 0.34 1.15 -2.58
C SER A 168 -1.18 1.13 -2.49
N HIS A 169 -1.86 2.27 -2.72
CA HIS A 169 -3.31 2.33 -2.78
C HIS A 169 -3.90 1.62 -4.00
N TRP A 170 -3.28 1.74 -5.17
CA TRP A 170 -3.69 0.98 -6.36
C TRP A 170 -3.62 -0.52 -6.07
N LEU A 171 -2.52 -0.98 -5.49
CA LEU A 171 -2.36 -2.37 -5.08
C LEU A 171 -3.40 -2.81 -4.03
N GLU A 172 -3.63 -1.99 -3.00
CA GLU A 172 -4.64 -2.27 -1.97
C GLU A 172 -6.08 -2.20 -2.50
N SER A 173 -6.30 -1.56 -3.66
CA SER A 173 -7.59 -1.53 -4.35
C SER A 173 -7.80 -2.70 -5.33
N LEU A 174 -6.73 -3.41 -5.69
CA LEU A 174 -6.84 -4.62 -6.51
C LEU A 174 -7.50 -5.73 -5.69
N SER A 175 -8.44 -6.44 -6.31
CA SER A 175 -8.98 -7.65 -5.70
C SER A 175 -7.87 -8.70 -5.52
N PRO A 176 -7.99 -9.62 -4.54
CA PRO A 176 -6.99 -10.67 -4.32
C PRO A 176 -6.67 -11.47 -5.59
N PHE A 177 -7.66 -11.63 -6.47
CA PHE A 177 -7.49 -12.23 -7.80
C PHE A 177 -6.48 -11.47 -8.66
N TRP A 178 -6.64 -10.15 -8.81
CA TRP A 178 -5.76 -9.34 -9.66
C TRP A 178 -4.35 -9.23 -9.08
N THR A 179 -4.20 -9.18 -7.77
CA THR A 179 -2.90 -9.21 -7.11
C THR A 179 -2.16 -10.53 -7.36
N ALA A 180 -2.84 -11.67 -7.16
CA ALA A 180 -2.26 -12.98 -7.45
C ALA A 180 -1.92 -13.15 -8.93
N PHE A 181 -2.82 -12.73 -9.82
CA PHE A 181 -2.60 -12.76 -11.26
C PHE A 181 -1.37 -11.93 -11.65
N ALA A 182 -1.29 -10.68 -11.20
CA ALA A 182 -0.22 -9.76 -11.59
C ALA A 182 1.14 -10.19 -11.02
N LEU A 183 1.19 -10.73 -9.80
CA LEU A 183 2.41 -11.31 -9.22
C LEU A 183 2.87 -12.53 -10.01
N THR A 184 1.98 -13.47 -10.28
CA THR A 184 2.28 -14.69 -11.06
C THR A 184 2.75 -14.33 -12.46
N PHE A 185 2.08 -13.37 -13.10
CA PHE A 185 2.44 -12.88 -14.43
C PHE A 185 3.81 -12.21 -14.42
N THR A 186 4.08 -11.33 -13.45
CA THR A 186 5.36 -10.61 -13.34
C THR A 186 6.53 -11.58 -13.12
N GLU A 187 6.34 -12.61 -12.30
CA GLU A 187 7.34 -13.63 -12.04
C GLU A 187 7.63 -14.48 -13.28
N THR A 188 6.58 -14.93 -13.98
CA THR A 188 6.70 -15.89 -15.08
C THR A 188 7.19 -15.23 -16.38
N VAL A 189 6.73 -14.01 -16.67
CA VAL A 189 6.96 -13.34 -17.95
C VAL A 189 8.39 -12.81 -18.09
N GLY A 190 9.03 -12.42 -16.98
CA GLY A 190 10.37 -11.82 -17.01
C GLY A 190 11.43 -12.73 -17.65
N MET A 191 11.67 -13.91 -17.09
CA MET A 191 12.72 -14.81 -17.59
C MET A 191 12.27 -15.60 -18.83
N GLY A 192 10.98 -15.96 -18.91
CA GLY A 192 10.43 -16.76 -19.99
C GLY A 192 10.58 -16.10 -21.36
N ILE A 193 10.41 -14.77 -21.45
CA ILE A 193 10.55 -14.03 -22.72
C ILE A 193 11.98 -14.07 -23.27
N LEU A 194 12.99 -14.08 -22.40
CA LEU A 194 14.39 -14.09 -22.82
C LEU A 194 14.86 -15.49 -23.22
N ALA A 195 14.42 -16.52 -22.49
CA ALA A 195 14.84 -17.90 -22.72
C ALA A 195 14.14 -18.55 -23.94
N LEU A 196 12.88 -18.17 -24.18
CA LEU A 196 12.04 -18.86 -25.16
C LEU A 196 12.55 -18.76 -26.61
N PRO A 197 12.99 -17.60 -27.12
CA PRO A 197 13.52 -17.50 -28.48
C PRO A 197 14.77 -18.36 -28.69
N ILE A 198 15.64 -18.43 -27.68
CA ILE A 198 16.87 -19.23 -27.71
C ILE A 198 16.52 -20.72 -27.80
N ALA A 199 15.58 -21.18 -26.97
CA ALA A 199 15.11 -22.56 -26.98
C ALA A 199 14.45 -22.94 -28.32
N ILE A 200 13.53 -22.11 -28.82
CA ILE A 200 12.84 -22.37 -30.10
C ILE A 200 13.81 -22.38 -31.28
N ALA A 201 14.84 -21.52 -31.28
CA ALA A 201 15.86 -21.51 -32.32
C ALA A 201 16.61 -22.85 -32.42
N SER A 202 16.78 -23.57 -31.30
CA SER A 202 17.48 -24.86 -31.27
C SER A 202 16.59 -26.06 -31.63
N LEU A 203 15.29 -26.04 -31.32
CA LEU A 203 14.36 -27.15 -31.58
C LEU A 203 13.60 -27.02 -32.91
N GLY A 204 13.53 -25.81 -33.46
CA GLY A 204 12.69 -25.48 -34.62
C GLY A 204 11.26 -25.06 -34.22
N PRO A 205 10.55 -24.31 -35.08
CA PRO A 205 9.29 -23.65 -34.70
C PRO A 205 8.17 -24.61 -34.30
N LEU A 206 7.97 -25.69 -35.07
CA LEU A 206 6.87 -26.63 -34.82
C LEU A 206 7.07 -27.41 -33.52
N ALA A 207 8.28 -27.97 -33.31
CA ALA A 207 8.63 -28.67 -32.09
C ALA A 207 8.56 -27.75 -30.86
N GLY A 208 9.01 -26.49 -31.01
CA GLY A 208 8.89 -25.47 -29.98
C GLY A 208 7.45 -25.19 -29.57
N VAL A 209 6.53 -25.03 -30.53
CA VAL A 209 5.09 -24.81 -30.26
C VAL A 209 4.47 -26.03 -29.57
N VAL A 210 4.75 -27.24 -30.05
CA VAL A 210 4.23 -28.47 -29.43
C VAL A 210 4.70 -28.57 -27.97
N LEU A 211 5.99 -28.35 -27.72
CA LEU A 211 6.54 -28.41 -26.37
C LEU A 211 5.94 -27.34 -25.46
N LEU A 212 5.77 -26.10 -25.97
CA LEU A 212 5.12 -25.01 -25.25
C LEU A 212 3.70 -25.36 -24.81
N VAL A 213 2.91 -25.93 -25.71
CA VAL A 213 1.52 -26.32 -25.40
C VAL A 213 1.51 -27.43 -24.36
N VAL A 214 2.32 -28.48 -24.54
CA VAL A 214 2.37 -29.61 -23.60
C VAL A 214 2.83 -29.16 -22.21
N LEU A 215 3.96 -28.46 -22.12
CA LEU A 215 4.48 -27.97 -20.83
C LEU A 215 3.56 -26.91 -20.21
N GLY A 216 2.92 -26.08 -21.03
CA GLY A 216 1.93 -25.11 -20.57
C GLY A 216 0.71 -25.78 -19.93
N VAL A 217 0.19 -26.85 -20.54
CA VAL A 217 -0.90 -27.65 -19.97
C VAL A 217 -0.47 -28.31 -18.66
N VAL A 218 0.72 -28.92 -18.62
CA VAL A 218 1.26 -29.52 -17.38
C VAL A 218 1.38 -28.48 -16.27
N ASN A 219 1.89 -27.29 -16.58
CA ASN A 219 2.01 -26.20 -15.61
C ASN A 219 0.64 -25.73 -15.11
N LEU A 220 -0.35 -25.61 -16.00
CA LEU A 220 -1.70 -25.19 -15.66
C LEU A 220 -2.41 -26.21 -14.77
N LEU A 221 -2.27 -27.50 -15.06
CA LEU A 221 -2.81 -28.59 -14.23
C LEU A 221 -2.12 -28.63 -12.85
N THR A 222 -0.81 -28.40 -12.81
CA THR A 222 -0.06 -28.34 -11.55
C THR A 222 -0.53 -27.17 -10.69
N ALA A 223 -0.66 -25.97 -11.28
CA ALA A 223 -1.15 -24.79 -10.58
C ALA A 223 -2.58 -24.98 -10.06
N ALA A 224 -3.47 -25.59 -10.87
CA ALA A 224 -4.83 -25.91 -10.46
C ALA A 224 -4.86 -26.90 -9.28
N GLY A 225 -4.04 -27.96 -9.32
CA GLY A 225 -3.92 -28.94 -8.24
C GLY A 225 -3.40 -28.32 -6.94
N VAL A 226 -2.38 -27.46 -7.02
CA VAL A 226 -1.87 -26.72 -5.84
C VAL A 226 -2.94 -25.77 -5.30
N ALA A 227 -3.66 -25.04 -6.17
CA ALA A 227 -4.73 -24.15 -5.75
C ALA A 227 -5.88 -24.91 -5.06
N GLU A 228 -6.26 -26.08 -5.58
CA GLU A 228 -7.27 -26.96 -4.98
C GLU A 228 -6.81 -27.50 -3.61
N ALA A 229 -5.54 -27.91 -3.49
CA ALA A 229 -4.95 -28.35 -2.23
C ALA A 229 -4.96 -27.23 -1.18
N CYS A 230 -4.60 -26.00 -1.58
CA CYS A 230 -4.70 -24.82 -0.73
C CYS A 230 -6.15 -24.54 -0.30
N ALA A 231 -7.11 -24.59 -1.23
CA ALA A 231 -8.53 -24.32 -0.93
C ALA A 231 -9.17 -25.38 -0.02
N ARG A 232 -8.72 -26.63 -0.11
CA ARG A 232 -9.19 -27.74 0.74
C ARG A 232 -8.49 -27.81 2.10
N SER A 233 -7.37 -27.11 2.28
CA SER A 233 -6.62 -27.13 3.52
C SER A 233 -7.19 -26.16 4.56
N GLY A 234 -7.56 -26.69 5.73
CA GLY A 234 -7.94 -25.88 6.87
C GLY A 234 -6.80 -25.00 7.38
N THR A 235 -5.54 -25.45 7.28
CA THR A 235 -4.37 -24.69 7.76
C THR A 235 -4.15 -23.40 6.97
N VAL A 236 -4.49 -23.41 5.67
CA VAL A 236 -4.49 -22.20 4.84
C VAL A 236 -5.67 -21.28 5.15
N ARG A 237 -6.84 -21.87 5.43
CA ARG A 237 -8.07 -21.12 5.76
C ARG A 237 -8.02 -20.41 7.12
N TYR A 238 -7.22 -20.90 8.07
CA TYR A 238 -7.06 -20.33 9.42
C TYR A 238 -5.74 -19.56 9.61
N GLY A 239 -5.09 -19.09 8.53
CA GLY A 239 -3.92 -18.20 8.62
C GLY A 239 -2.58 -18.87 8.97
N ASN A 240 -2.51 -20.20 9.01
CA ASN A 240 -1.29 -20.97 9.32
C ASN A 240 -0.60 -21.53 8.05
N ALA A 241 -0.74 -20.83 6.93
CA ALA A 241 -0.35 -21.30 5.59
C ALA A 241 1.17 -21.31 5.38
N PHE A 242 1.88 -22.33 5.86
CA PHE A 242 3.24 -22.60 5.41
C PHE A 242 3.23 -23.64 4.29
N PHE A 243 3.79 -23.31 3.11
CA PHE A 243 3.79 -24.23 1.97
C PHE A 243 4.43 -25.59 2.31
N GLY A 244 5.51 -25.60 3.09
CA GLY A 244 6.11 -26.85 3.56
C GLY A 244 5.21 -27.64 4.52
N ARG A 245 4.31 -26.99 5.27
CA ARG A 245 3.33 -27.66 6.14
C ARG A 245 2.19 -28.23 5.31
N LEU A 246 1.71 -27.48 4.32
CA LEU A 246 0.75 -27.98 3.33
C LEU A 246 1.30 -29.24 2.63
N VAL A 247 2.56 -29.21 2.20
CA VAL A 247 3.21 -30.38 1.59
C VAL A 247 3.38 -31.51 2.60
N ALA A 248 3.71 -31.22 3.86
CA ALA A 248 3.80 -32.24 4.90
C ALA A 248 2.45 -32.92 5.17
N ASP A 249 1.35 -32.17 5.12
CA ASP A 249 -0.01 -32.68 5.35
C ASP A 249 -0.44 -33.66 4.23
N PHE A 250 0.03 -33.46 2.98
CA PHE A 250 -0.32 -34.31 1.83
C PHE A 250 0.72 -35.39 1.49
N LEU A 251 2.02 -35.11 1.64
CA LEU A 251 3.14 -35.97 1.20
C LEU A 251 4.04 -36.43 2.37
N GLY A 252 3.76 -36.02 3.60
CA GLY A 252 4.56 -36.31 4.78
C GLY A 252 5.85 -35.48 4.87
N ASN A 253 6.58 -35.67 5.98
CA ASN A 253 7.79 -34.89 6.29
C ASN A 253 8.90 -35.03 5.24
N ILE A 254 9.08 -36.21 4.66
CA ILE A 254 10.10 -36.43 3.63
C ILE A 254 9.77 -35.63 2.37
N GLY A 255 8.49 -35.66 1.93
CA GLY A 255 8.03 -34.87 0.80
C GLY A 255 8.22 -33.36 1.04
N SER A 256 7.90 -32.90 2.24
CA SER A 256 8.12 -31.50 2.65
C SER A 256 9.58 -31.07 2.57
N VAL A 257 10.50 -31.91 3.04
CA VAL A 257 11.95 -31.64 2.97
C VAL A 257 12.44 -31.58 1.53
N ILE A 258 12.04 -32.54 0.69
CA ILE A 258 12.44 -32.58 -0.73
C ILE A 258 11.95 -31.33 -1.45
N VAL A 259 10.68 -30.97 -1.29
CA VAL A 259 10.10 -29.78 -1.93
C VAL A 259 10.76 -28.49 -1.42
N SER A 260 11.05 -28.40 -0.12
CA SER A 260 11.72 -27.24 0.46
C SER A 260 13.12 -27.05 -0.12
N TRP A 261 13.91 -28.11 -0.24
CA TRP A 261 15.23 -28.05 -0.89
C TRP A 261 15.13 -27.75 -2.40
N GLY A 262 14.12 -28.29 -3.07
CA GLY A 262 13.82 -27.97 -4.46
C GLY A 262 13.52 -26.47 -4.65
N LEU A 263 12.68 -25.90 -3.79
CA LEU A 263 12.36 -24.47 -3.79
C LEU A 263 13.56 -23.60 -3.47
N ILE A 264 14.38 -23.97 -2.48
CA ILE A 264 15.62 -23.24 -2.16
C ILE A 264 16.53 -23.21 -3.38
N THR A 265 16.71 -24.36 -4.04
CA THR A 265 17.54 -24.47 -5.24
C THR A 265 16.98 -23.63 -6.38
N LEU A 266 15.67 -23.71 -6.62
CA LEU A 266 14.98 -22.91 -7.64
C LEU A 266 15.15 -21.41 -7.38
N CYS A 267 14.87 -20.94 -6.15
CA CYS A 267 15.01 -19.54 -5.79
C CYS A 267 16.46 -19.07 -5.92
N PHE A 268 17.44 -19.88 -5.51
CA PHE A 268 18.86 -19.56 -5.64
C PHE A 268 19.29 -19.40 -7.10
N LEU A 269 18.92 -20.36 -7.96
CA LEU A 269 19.24 -20.32 -9.39
C LEU A 269 18.54 -19.16 -10.10
N SER A 270 17.26 -18.92 -9.77
CA SER A 270 16.49 -17.79 -10.32
C SER A 270 17.10 -16.45 -9.91
N LEU A 271 17.47 -16.29 -8.64
CA LEU A 271 18.12 -15.07 -8.15
C LEU A 271 19.44 -14.82 -8.88
N MET A 272 20.26 -15.86 -9.06
CA MET A 272 21.49 -15.78 -9.83
C MET A 272 21.23 -15.34 -11.28
N GLY A 273 20.23 -15.95 -11.94
CA GLY A 273 19.82 -15.58 -13.29
C GLY A 273 19.41 -14.11 -13.40
N PHE A 274 18.60 -13.61 -12.45
CA PHE A 274 18.19 -12.21 -12.41
C PHE A 274 19.36 -11.25 -12.20
N TYR A 275 20.29 -11.59 -11.30
CA TYR A 275 21.47 -10.76 -11.02
C TYR A 275 22.38 -10.67 -12.25
N ILE A 276 22.64 -11.80 -12.92
CA ILE A 276 23.47 -11.84 -14.13
C ILE A 276 22.79 -11.08 -15.27
N GLY A 277 21.51 -11.34 -15.51
CA GLY A 277 20.74 -10.68 -16.58
C GLY A 277 20.71 -9.17 -16.39
N PHE A 278 20.32 -8.71 -15.21
CA PHE A 278 20.21 -7.28 -14.91
C PHE A 278 21.58 -6.57 -14.96
N SER A 279 22.60 -7.12 -14.30
CA SER A 279 23.93 -6.49 -14.22
C SER A 279 24.58 -6.36 -15.59
N ARG A 280 24.51 -7.40 -16.43
CA ARG A 280 25.08 -7.36 -17.79
C ARG A 280 24.34 -6.36 -18.68
N THR A 281 23.01 -6.38 -18.68
CA THR A 281 22.22 -5.45 -19.50
C THR A 281 22.47 -3.99 -19.11
N LEU A 282 22.57 -3.68 -17.81
CA LEU A 282 22.87 -2.32 -17.38
C LEU A 282 24.33 -1.94 -17.61
N ALA A 283 25.28 -2.87 -17.45
CA ALA A 283 26.69 -2.62 -17.75
C ALA A 283 26.88 -2.25 -19.22
N ASP A 284 26.21 -2.96 -20.13
CA ASP A 284 26.24 -2.65 -21.57
C ASP A 284 25.65 -1.27 -21.88
N ALA A 285 24.61 -0.86 -21.16
CA ALA A 285 23.95 0.44 -21.37
C ALA A 285 24.65 1.63 -20.69
N THR A 286 25.35 1.40 -19.57
CA THR A 286 25.90 2.48 -18.72
C THR A 286 27.42 2.52 -18.68
N HIS A 287 28.09 1.51 -19.24
CA HIS A 287 29.54 1.31 -19.17
C HIS A 287 30.12 1.19 -17.75
N ILE A 288 29.27 0.99 -16.75
CA ILE A 288 29.66 0.69 -15.36
C ILE A 288 29.87 -0.82 -15.23
N PRO A 289 30.90 -1.28 -14.47
CA PRO A 289 31.17 -2.71 -14.30
C PRO A 289 29.96 -3.47 -13.72
N PRO A 290 29.68 -4.70 -14.19
CA PRO A 290 28.56 -5.52 -13.72
C PRO A 290 28.55 -5.72 -12.20
N GLU A 291 29.73 -5.84 -11.58
CA GLU A 291 29.91 -6.07 -10.15
C GLU A 291 29.30 -4.94 -9.31
N ALA A 292 29.38 -3.70 -9.78
CA ALA A 292 28.78 -2.55 -9.11
C ALA A 292 27.24 -2.62 -9.12
N TRP A 293 26.65 -3.06 -10.24
CA TRP A 293 25.21 -3.27 -10.34
C TRP A 293 24.73 -4.45 -9.48
N THR A 294 25.50 -5.55 -9.46
CA THR A 294 25.25 -6.69 -8.56
C THR A 294 25.30 -6.27 -7.09
N ALA A 295 26.32 -5.51 -6.68
CA ALA A 295 26.43 -5.01 -5.31
C ALA A 295 25.27 -4.08 -4.94
N LEU A 296 24.86 -3.20 -5.86
CA LEU A 296 23.70 -2.33 -5.65
C LEU A 296 22.41 -3.14 -5.46
N LEU A 297 22.15 -4.12 -6.34
CA LEU A 297 20.98 -5.01 -6.20
C LEU A 297 20.98 -5.77 -4.88
N PHE A 298 22.15 -6.24 -4.44
CA PHE A 298 22.31 -6.93 -3.17
C PHE A 298 21.95 -6.02 -1.98
N VAL A 299 22.45 -4.78 -1.98
CA VAL A 299 22.12 -3.77 -0.96
C VAL A 299 20.62 -3.43 -0.97
N VAL A 300 20.03 -3.24 -2.16
CA VAL A 300 18.59 -3.00 -2.31
C VAL A 300 17.77 -4.19 -1.78
N GLY A 301 18.21 -5.42 -2.07
CA GLY A 301 17.59 -6.64 -1.55
C GLY A 301 17.62 -6.72 -0.02
N ILE A 302 18.77 -6.47 0.60
CA ILE A 302 18.90 -6.39 2.07
C ILE A 302 18.01 -5.29 2.63
N PHE A 303 18.01 -4.11 1.99
CA PHE A 303 17.17 -3.00 2.41
C PHE A 303 15.68 -3.37 2.38
N MET A 304 15.21 -4.04 1.33
CA MET A 304 13.81 -4.50 1.24
C MET A 304 13.51 -5.54 2.32
N LEU A 305 14.40 -6.50 2.56
CA LEU A 305 14.25 -7.51 3.63
C LEU A 305 14.21 -6.86 5.02
N SER A 306 14.98 -5.80 5.24
CA SER A 306 15.02 -5.08 6.52
C SER A 306 13.72 -4.34 6.84
N ARG A 307 12.90 -4.02 5.83
CA ARG A 307 11.65 -3.26 6.01
C ARG A 307 10.52 -4.05 6.67
N LYS A 308 10.65 -5.38 6.86
CA LYS A 308 9.65 -6.27 7.49
C LYS A 308 8.19 -6.03 7.03
N SER A 309 7.99 -5.52 5.81
CA SER A 309 6.70 -5.10 5.28
C SER A 309 6.47 -5.76 3.92
N LEU A 310 5.50 -6.67 3.89
CA LEU A 310 5.14 -7.45 2.70
C LEU A 310 4.48 -6.56 1.64
N SER A 311 3.66 -5.59 2.04
CA SER A 311 3.01 -4.66 1.12
C SER A 311 4.01 -3.83 0.32
N SER A 312 5.10 -3.37 0.94
CA SER A 312 6.17 -2.66 0.24
C SER A 312 6.86 -3.56 -0.78
N THR A 313 7.03 -4.85 -0.48
CA THR A 313 7.69 -5.80 -1.38
C THR A 313 6.80 -6.14 -2.57
N ILE A 314 5.50 -6.38 -2.34
CA ILE A 314 4.51 -6.64 -3.39
C ILE A 314 4.35 -5.40 -4.29
N ALA A 315 4.25 -4.20 -3.71
CA ALA A 315 4.14 -2.96 -4.47
C ALA A 315 5.38 -2.73 -5.36
N SER A 316 6.58 -2.95 -4.82
CA SER A 316 7.82 -2.90 -5.61
C SER A 316 7.84 -3.93 -6.73
N ALA A 317 7.45 -5.18 -6.46
CA ALA A 317 7.42 -6.23 -7.48
C ALA A 317 6.46 -5.87 -8.62
N LEU A 318 5.26 -5.37 -8.31
CA LEU A 318 4.29 -4.96 -9.32
C LEU A 318 4.72 -3.73 -10.09
N LEU A 319 5.38 -2.76 -9.45
CA LEU A 319 5.95 -1.60 -10.14
C LEU A 319 7.01 -2.03 -11.15
N VAL A 320 7.94 -2.88 -10.73
CA VAL A 320 8.99 -3.42 -11.60
C VAL A 320 8.37 -4.21 -12.74
N GLY A 321 7.36 -5.03 -12.46
CA GLY A 321 6.59 -5.75 -13.47
C GLY A 321 5.92 -4.83 -14.49
N ALA A 322 5.24 -3.78 -14.02
CA ALA A 322 4.60 -2.79 -14.88
C ALA A 322 5.62 -2.08 -15.78
N ILE A 323 6.75 -1.64 -15.23
CA ILE A 323 7.85 -1.03 -15.99
C ILE A 323 8.36 -2.00 -17.06
N ASN A 324 8.63 -3.25 -16.71
CA ASN A 324 9.09 -4.26 -17.66
C ASN A 324 8.10 -4.48 -18.81
N ILE A 325 6.80 -4.59 -18.51
CA ILE A 325 5.76 -4.74 -19.53
C ILE A 325 5.69 -3.52 -20.44
N THR A 326 5.72 -2.31 -19.88
CA THR A 326 5.70 -1.06 -20.66
C THR A 326 6.91 -0.97 -21.59
N LEU A 327 8.11 -1.33 -21.11
CA LEU A 327 9.32 -1.38 -21.92
C LEU A 327 9.18 -2.38 -23.08
N ILE A 328 8.68 -3.59 -22.81
CA ILE A 328 8.45 -4.62 -23.85
C ILE A 328 7.46 -4.11 -24.90
N LEU A 329 6.32 -3.55 -24.48
CA LEU A 329 5.30 -3.02 -25.41
C LEU A 329 5.85 -1.87 -26.26
N THR A 330 6.66 -1.01 -25.67
CA THR A 330 7.31 0.11 -26.37
C THR A 330 8.30 -0.39 -27.41
N GLN A 331 9.09 -1.43 -27.08
CA GLN A 331 10.01 -2.07 -28.04
C GLN A 331 9.27 -2.75 -29.20
N VAL A 332 8.14 -3.38 -28.94
CA VAL A 332 7.32 -4.00 -29.98
C VAL A 332 6.70 -2.93 -30.88
N ALA A 333 6.12 -1.88 -30.29
CA ALA A 333 5.50 -0.79 -31.04
C ALA A 333 6.51 -0.04 -31.93
N THR A 334 7.72 0.23 -31.42
CA THR A 334 8.78 0.89 -32.21
C THR A 334 9.26 0.02 -33.38
N LYS A 335 9.39 -1.31 -33.20
CA LYS A 335 9.72 -2.24 -34.29
C LYS A 335 8.62 -2.33 -35.36
N GLU A 336 7.35 -2.34 -34.96
CA GLU A 336 6.19 -2.32 -35.87
C GLU A 336 6.16 -1.07 -36.74
N VAL A 337 6.43 0.10 -36.16
CA VAL A 337 6.49 1.38 -36.89
C VAL A 337 7.65 1.39 -37.89
N GLY A 338 8.83 0.90 -37.50
CA GLY A 338 9.98 0.78 -38.41
C GLY A 338 9.74 -0.19 -39.58
N ARG A 339 8.99 -1.27 -39.37
CA ARG A 339 8.66 -2.26 -40.41
C ARG A 339 7.68 -1.70 -41.46
N LYS A 340 6.78 -0.80 -41.06
CA LYS A 340 5.82 -0.14 -41.97
C LYS A 340 6.45 0.96 -42.82
N GLN A 341 7.66 1.43 -42.48
CA GLN A 341 8.38 2.46 -43.25
C GLN A 341 9.29 1.91 -44.35
N VAL A 342 9.45 0.58 -44.46
CA VAL A 342 10.21 -0.05 -45.57
C VAL A 342 9.23 -0.36 -46.71
N PRO A 343 9.30 0.34 -47.87
CA PRO A 343 8.38 0.08 -48.98
C PRO A 343 8.62 -1.32 -49.59
N PRO A 344 7.56 -2.00 -50.06
CA PRO A 344 7.67 -3.32 -50.67
C PRO A 344 8.29 -3.19 -52.07
N GLY A 345 9.62 -3.19 -52.16
CA GLY A 345 10.28 -3.08 -53.48
C GLY A 345 11.78 -2.82 -53.50
N SER A 346 12.51 -2.96 -52.40
CA SER A 346 13.98 -2.89 -52.42
C SER A 346 14.60 -4.21 -51.96
N ARG A 347 14.70 -5.15 -52.90
CA ARG A 347 15.73 -6.19 -52.91
C ARG A 347 16.41 -6.17 -54.26
#